data_AF-A0A7J5VQN8-F1
#
_entry.id   AF-A0A7J5VQN8-F1
#
_cell.length_a   1.000
_cell.length_b   1.000
_cell.length_c   1.000
_cell.angle_alpha   90.00
_cell.angle_beta   90.00
_cell.angle_gamma   90.00
#
_symmetry.space_group_name_H-M   'P 1'
#
loop_
_entity.id
_entity.type
_entity.pdbx_description
1 polymer ?
#
loop_
_entity_poly.entity_id
_entity_poly.type
_entity_poly.pdbx_seq_one_letter_code
_entity_poly.pdbx_strand_id
1 'polypeptide(L)'
;MKAKIQLGELLVTKKLVSKEQVNDALRLQVSGNRRLGYLLIKMGIITEEQLLDVLAEQLEIHKIDVDKEFMHEVKGLLPRYLCRQYSVLPLRTEKNNVISLAMADPLDDEAINNIENYTGMVVKPSLVGHKDIAKAIKLYIPFSFKEFFHLLTFNRAIKFTTTVAVILLLTSSFFLANYIYQEKYGTISVTQDSTVYKNHDLMLGVERSGKISLLGRAARAEGYYSVTFDKMETLKEFIEQKKKNFSDKQAVWLQWVIENKIEQKNNSHG
;
A
#
# COMPACT_ATOMS: atom_id res chain seq x y z
N MET A 1 30.08 -36.06 -24.72
CA MET A 1 29.60 -35.31 -23.54
C MET A 1 30.67 -35.37 -22.48
N LYS A 2 31.34 -34.26 -22.16
CA LYS A 2 32.35 -34.20 -21.10
C LYS A 2 31.61 -34.49 -19.78
N ALA A 3 32.02 -35.51 -19.02
CA ALA A 3 31.38 -35.84 -17.75
C ALA A 3 31.41 -34.59 -16.86
N LYS A 4 30.24 -34.11 -16.42
CA LYS A 4 30.11 -32.94 -15.56
C LYS A 4 30.78 -33.27 -14.23
N ILE A 5 32.04 -32.83 -14.06
CA ILE A 5 32.79 -33.04 -12.82
C ILE A 5 31.96 -32.44 -11.69
N GLN A 6 31.74 -33.22 -10.63
CA GLN A 6 30.95 -32.75 -9.50
C GLN A 6 31.77 -31.73 -8.71
N LEU A 7 31.12 -30.66 -8.23
CA LEU A 7 31.77 -29.59 -7.46
C LEU A 7 32.56 -30.15 -6.26
N GLY A 8 31.98 -31.12 -5.54
CA GLY A 8 32.62 -31.77 -4.40
C GLY A 8 33.92 -32.49 -4.78
N GLU A 9 33.92 -33.23 -5.90
CA GLU A 9 35.11 -33.94 -6.39
C GLU A 9 36.21 -32.96 -6.86
N LEU A 10 35.81 -31.86 -7.51
CA LEU A 10 36.75 -30.83 -7.95
C LEU A 10 37.39 -30.12 -6.76
N LEU A 11 36.62 -29.80 -5.72
CA LEU A 11 37.12 -29.20 -4.48
C LEU A 11 38.12 -30.14 -3.75
N VAL A 12 37.85 -31.45 -3.73
CA VAL A 12 38.76 -32.45 -3.15
C VAL A 12 40.03 -32.57 -3.97
N THR A 13 39.92 -32.60 -5.30
CA THR A 13 41.06 -32.68 -6.22
C THR A 13 42.00 -31.48 -6.07
N LYS A 14 41.43 -30.29 -5.85
CA LYS A 14 42.16 -29.06 -5.56
C LYS A 14 42.68 -28.96 -4.12
N LYS A 15 42.47 -29.98 -3.29
CA LYS A 15 42.87 -30.04 -1.87
C LYS A 15 42.30 -28.88 -1.02
N LEU A 16 41.17 -28.30 -1.46
CA LEU A 16 40.47 -27.24 -0.71
C LEU A 16 39.58 -27.82 0.38
N VAL A 17 39.13 -29.06 0.21
CA VAL A 17 38.30 -29.80 1.16
C VAL A 17 38.72 -31.27 1.21
N SER A 18 38.47 -31.93 2.33
CA SER A 18 38.56 -33.39 2.43
C SER A 18 37.26 -34.06 1.99
N LYS A 19 37.33 -35.34 1.62
CA LYS A 19 36.14 -36.14 1.27
C LYS A 19 35.16 -36.24 2.46
N GLU A 20 35.68 -36.28 3.68
CA GLU A 20 34.88 -36.30 4.91
C GLU A 20 34.10 -34.99 5.08
N GLN A 21 34.75 -33.84 4.92
CA GLN A 21 34.12 -32.52 4.97
C GLN A 21 33.02 -32.34 3.91
N VAL A 22 33.22 -32.86 2.70
CA VAL A 22 32.18 -32.86 1.66
C VAL A 22 30.98 -33.71 2.08
N ASN A 23 31.22 -34.90 2.63
CA ASN A 23 30.15 -35.78 3.12
C ASN A 23 29.36 -35.14 4.26
N ASP A 24 30.02 -34.46 5.19
CA ASP A 24 29.36 -33.75 6.29
C ASP A 24 28.49 -32.59 5.77
N ALA A 25 28.98 -31.82 4.81
CA ALA A 25 28.20 -30.77 4.16
C ALA A 25 27.01 -31.32 3.37
N LEU A 26 27.16 -32.46 2.68
CA LEU A 26 26.07 -33.16 1.99
C LEU A 26 25.01 -33.69 2.97
N ARG A 27 25.40 -34.19 4.13
CA ARG A 27 24.45 -34.61 5.20
C ARG A 27 23.61 -33.43 5.67
N LEU A 28 24.22 -32.26 5.85
CA LEU A 28 23.50 -31.02 6.19
C LEU A 28 22.59 -30.56 5.05
N GLN A 29 22.97 -30.78 3.79
CA GLN A 29 22.16 -30.46 2.62
C GLN A 29 20.89 -31.33 2.51
N VAL A 30 20.92 -32.59 2.90
CA VAL A 30 19.70 -33.43 2.93
C VAL A 30 18.64 -32.85 3.88
N SER A 31 19.08 -32.20 4.95
CA SER A 31 18.19 -31.56 5.93
C SER A 31 17.67 -30.16 5.53
N GLY A 32 18.15 -29.58 4.42
CA GLY A 32 17.69 -28.26 3.97
C GLY A 32 18.07 -27.89 2.54
N ASN A 33 17.25 -27.09 1.86
CA ASN A 33 17.37 -26.76 0.43
C ASN A 33 18.53 -25.78 0.07
N ARG A 34 19.73 -25.95 0.66
CA ARG A 34 20.90 -25.07 0.47
C ARG A 34 21.96 -25.73 -0.40
N ARG A 35 22.69 -24.94 -1.18
CA ARG A 35 23.76 -25.43 -2.08
C ARG A 35 24.99 -25.89 -1.28
N LEU A 36 25.68 -26.93 -1.75
CA LEU A 36 26.88 -27.50 -1.13
C LEU A 36 27.96 -26.43 -0.83
N GLY A 37 28.30 -25.60 -1.82
CA GLY A 37 29.31 -24.54 -1.65
C GLY A 37 28.95 -23.54 -0.56
N TYR A 38 27.67 -23.19 -0.42
CA TYR A 38 27.21 -22.30 0.66
C TYR A 38 27.42 -22.93 2.04
N LEU A 39 27.17 -24.25 2.18
CA LEU A 39 27.39 -24.96 3.44
C LEU A 39 28.87 -25.03 3.80
N LEU A 40 29.74 -25.32 2.83
CA LEU A 40 31.19 -25.34 3.03
C LEU A 40 31.76 -23.98 3.47
N ILE A 41 31.23 -22.88 2.91
CA ILE A 41 31.58 -21.52 3.37
C ILE A 41 31.07 -21.29 4.80
N LYS A 42 29.83 -21.67 5.10
CA LYS A 42 29.23 -21.46 6.42
C LYS A 42 29.95 -22.28 7.52
N MET A 43 30.48 -23.44 7.17
CA MET A 43 31.30 -24.27 8.05
C MET A 43 32.73 -23.72 8.22
N GLY A 44 33.10 -22.65 7.52
CA GLY A 44 34.44 -22.05 7.57
C GLY A 44 35.51 -22.89 6.87
N ILE A 45 35.13 -23.85 6.03
CA ILE A 45 36.05 -24.78 5.37
C ILE A 45 36.69 -24.12 4.15
N ILE A 46 35.91 -23.38 3.37
CA ILE A 46 36.38 -22.65 2.18
C ILE A 46 35.92 -21.20 2.23
N THR A 47 36.64 -20.33 1.55
CA THR A 47 36.24 -18.93 1.33
C THR A 47 35.33 -18.80 0.11
N GLU A 48 34.61 -17.67 0.02
CA GLU A 48 33.77 -17.35 -1.14
C GLU A 48 34.59 -17.20 -2.42
N GLU A 49 35.80 -16.65 -2.32
CA GLU A 49 36.73 -16.51 -3.46
C GLU A 49 37.21 -17.87 -3.98
N GLN A 50 37.61 -18.78 -3.09
CA GLN A 50 38.02 -20.13 -3.46
C GLN A 50 36.88 -20.91 -4.14
N LEU A 51 35.65 -20.76 -3.64
CA LEU A 51 34.48 -21.38 -4.26
C LEU A 51 34.24 -20.84 -5.67
N LEU A 52 34.33 -19.52 -5.86
CA LEU A 52 34.14 -18.87 -7.16
C LEU A 52 35.19 -19.32 -8.18
N ASP A 53 36.46 -19.42 -7.77
CA ASP A 53 37.54 -19.86 -8.68
C ASP A 53 37.36 -21.32 -9.12
N VAL A 54 36.84 -22.17 -8.23
CA VAL A 54 36.50 -23.56 -8.56
C VAL A 54 35.31 -23.63 -9.51
N LEU A 55 34.28 -22.81 -9.29
CA LEU A 55 33.11 -22.74 -10.17
C LEU A 55 33.47 -22.21 -11.56
N ALA A 56 34.32 -21.18 -11.64
CA ALA A 56 34.80 -20.64 -12.91
C ALA A 56 35.48 -21.73 -13.76
N GLU A 57 36.34 -22.54 -13.14
CA GLU A 57 37.02 -23.65 -13.82
C GLU A 57 36.05 -24.77 -14.20
N GLN A 58 35.15 -25.17 -13.29
CA GLN A 58 34.17 -26.23 -13.55
C GLN A 58 33.25 -25.89 -14.73
N LEU A 59 32.90 -24.61 -14.87
CA LEU A 59 31.99 -24.12 -15.90
C LEU A 59 32.70 -23.66 -17.17
N GLU A 60 34.04 -23.59 -17.16
CA GLU A 60 34.85 -22.99 -18.22
C GLU A 60 34.43 -21.54 -18.53
N ILE A 61 34.06 -20.77 -17.49
CA ILE A 61 33.59 -19.38 -17.58
C ILE A 61 34.57 -18.44 -16.88
N HIS A 62 34.79 -17.27 -17.47
CA HIS A 62 35.65 -16.24 -16.87
C HIS A 62 35.00 -15.59 -15.65
N LYS A 63 35.76 -15.55 -14.55
CA LYS A 63 35.50 -14.67 -13.41
C LYS A 63 35.94 -13.27 -13.76
N ILE A 64 35.09 -12.29 -13.50
CA ILE A 64 35.34 -10.89 -13.85
C ILE A 64 35.22 -9.97 -12.63
N ASP A 65 35.85 -8.82 -12.75
CA ASP A 65 35.72 -7.71 -11.80
C ASP A 65 34.74 -6.70 -12.38
N VAL A 66 33.58 -6.56 -11.74
CA VAL A 66 32.47 -5.73 -12.24
C VAL A 66 32.88 -4.28 -12.40
N ASP A 67 33.70 -3.76 -11.48
CA ASP A 67 34.09 -2.35 -11.46
C ASP A 67 35.01 -1.99 -12.65
N LYS A 68 35.67 -2.99 -13.25
CA LYS A 68 36.56 -2.80 -14.40
C LYS A 68 35.88 -2.97 -15.76
N GLU A 69 34.93 -3.90 -15.85
CA GLU A 69 34.27 -4.24 -17.12
C GLU A 69 32.97 -3.44 -17.38
N PHE A 70 32.43 -2.76 -16.36
CA PHE A 70 31.17 -2.04 -16.48
C PHE A 70 31.28 -0.79 -17.38
N MET A 71 30.43 -0.72 -18.41
CA MET A 71 30.29 0.43 -19.30
C MET A 71 28.99 1.20 -19.03
N HIS A 72 29.06 2.53 -19.04
CA HIS A 72 27.91 3.38 -18.69
C HIS A 72 26.74 3.28 -19.67
N GLU A 73 26.99 2.83 -20.90
CA GLU A 73 25.99 2.67 -21.96
C GLU A 73 24.89 1.65 -21.61
N VAL A 74 25.20 0.63 -20.80
CA VAL A 74 24.24 -0.42 -20.45
C VAL A 74 23.40 -0.13 -19.21
N LYS A 75 23.60 1.03 -18.57
CA LYS A 75 22.95 1.44 -17.31
C LYS A 75 21.41 1.47 -17.37
N GLY A 76 20.84 1.62 -18.57
CA GLY A 76 19.39 1.63 -18.81
C GLY A 76 18.83 0.36 -19.44
N LEU A 77 19.68 -0.62 -19.75
CA LEU A 77 19.33 -1.80 -20.55
C LEU A 77 18.45 -2.78 -19.76
N LEU A 78 18.76 -2.94 -18.47
CA LEU A 78 17.99 -3.76 -17.54
C LEU A 78 17.51 -2.92 -16.36
N PRO A 79 16.20 -2.96 -16.02
CA PRO A 79 15.69 -2.32 -14.83
C PRO A 79 16.22 -3.03 -13.58
N ARG A 80 16.44 -2.26 -12.51
CA ARG A 80 17.06 -2.75 -11.28
C ARG A 80 16.35 -3.95 -10.64
N TYR A 81 15.02 -4.06 -10.80
CA TYR A 81 14.28 -5.20 -10.25
C TYR A 81 14.65 -6.51 -10.94
N LEU A 82 14.86 -6.52 -12.27
CA LEU A 82 15.32 -7.72 -12.99
C LEU A 82 16.75 -8.06 -12.60
N CYS A 83 17.62 -7.05 -12.51
CA CYS A 83 18.99 -7.22 -12.02
C CYS A 83 19.02 -7.87 -10.63
N ARG A 84 18.11 -7.47 -9.72
CA ARG A 84 18.00 -8.04 -8.38
C ARG A 84 17.37 -9.43 -8.35
N GLN A 85 16.29 -9.62 -9.11
CA GLN A 85 15.53 -10.86 -9.13
C GLN A 85 16.40 -12.02 -9.60
N TYR A 86 17.16 -11.81 -10.68
CA TYR A 86 18.05 -12.83 -11.25
C TYR A 86 19.50 -12.71 -10.77
N SER A 87 19.81 -11.74 -9.91
CA SER A 87 21.19 -11.44 -9.48
C SER A 87 22.15 -11.30 -10.67
N VAL A 88 21.78 -10.43 -11.61
CA VAL A 88 22.51 -10.15 -12.85
C VAL A 88 22.82 -8.65 -12.99
N LEU A 89 23.89 -8.32 -13.70
CA LEU A 89 24.23 -6.94 -14.05
C LEU A 89 24.76 -6.87 -15.48
N PRO A 90 24.18 -6.03 -16.36
CA PRO A 90 24.72 -5.84 -17.69
C PRO A 90 26.05 -5.08 -17.61
N LEU A 91 27.04 -5.53 -18.39
CA LEU A 91 28.39 -4.95 -18.38
C LEU A 91 28.65 -4.09 -19.61
N ARG A 92 28.40 -4.65 -20.79
CA ARG A 92 28.59 -4.00 -22.09
C ARG A 92 27.80 -4.71 -23.18
N THR A 93 27.55 -4.01 -24.27
CA THR A 93 27.04 -4.60 -25.51
C THR A 93 28.20 -4.93 -26.43
N GLU A 94 28.26 -6.17 -26.92
CA GLU A 94 29.23 -6.62 -27.91
C GLU A 94 28.62 -6.55 -29.33
N LYS A 95 29.43 -6.81 -30.36
CA LYS A 95 28.95 -6.91 -31.75
C LYS A 95 27.96 -8.07 -31.88
N ASN A 96 27.13 -8.04 -32.92
CA ASN A 96 26.14 -9.08 -33.24
C ASN A 96 25.01 -9.24 -32.20
N ASN A 97 24.59 -8.14 -31.56
CA ASN A 97 23.45 -8.14 -30.65
C ASN A 97 23.65 -9.09 -29.44
N VAL A 98 24.88 -9.12 -28.92
CA VAL A 98 25.28 -9.91 -27.75
C VAL A 98 25.46 -8.98 -26.56
N ILE A 99 24.91 -9.35 -25.40
CA ILE A 99 25.11 -8.64 -24.14
C ILE A 99 26.03 -9.44 -23.22
N SER A 100 27.10 -8.80 -22.76
CA SER A 100 27.93 -9.38 -21.69
C SER A 100 27.26 -9.11 -20.34
N LEU A 101 26.96 -10.19 -19.62
CA LEU A 101 26.16 -10.16 -18.41
C LEU A 101 26.94 -10.77 -17.24
N ALA A 102 27.21 -9.97 -16.21
CA ALA A 102 27.66 -10.51 -14.93
C ALA A 102 26.50 -11.23 -14.25
N MET A 103 26.73 -12.45 -13.77
CA MET A 103 25.74 -13.28 -13.10
C MET A 103 26.32 -13.92 -11.85
N ALA A 104 25.52 -13.99 -10.78
CA ALA A 104 25.86 -14.78 -9.59
C ALA A 104 25.82 -16.28 -9.88
N ASP A 105 24.94 -16.71 -10.79
CA ASP A 105 24.81 -18.10 -11.22
C ASP A 105 24.70 -18.19 -12.75
N PRO A 106 25.81 -18.44 -13.46
CA PRO A 106 25.82 -18.62 -14.91
C PRO A 106 25.09 -19.86 -15.43
N LEU A 107 24.66 -20.77 -14.54
CA LEU A 107 23.88 -21.96 -14.90
C LEU A 107 22.37 -21.76 -14.79
N ASP A 108 21.93 -20.55 -14.42
CA ASP A 108 20.52 -20.21 -14.34
C ASP A 108 19.95 -19.95 -15.75
N ASP A 109 19.58 -21.03 -16.44
CA ASP A 109 19.00 -20.98 -17.78
C ASP A 109 17.70 -20.16 -17.81
N GLU A 110 16.93 -20.14 -16.72
CA GLU A 110 15.72 -19.32 -16.62
C GLU A 110 16.06 -17.83 -16.61
N ALA A 111 17.05 -17.43 -15.81
CA ALA A 111 17.55 -16.06 -15.82
C ALA A 111 18.06 -15.65 -17.20
N ILE A 112 18.86 -16.50 -17.86
CA ILE A 112 19.39 -16.24 -19.20
C ILE A 112 18.24 -16.00 -20.18
N ASN A 113 17.32 -16.97 -20.31
CA ASN A 113 16.20 -16.89 -21.25
C ASN A 113 15.30 -15.66 -21.00
N ASN A 114 15.01 -15.35 -19.73
CA ASN A 114 14.18 -14.19 -19.38
C ASN A 114 14.86 -12.86 -19.73
N ILE A 115 16.18 -12.75 -19.53
CA ILE A 115 16.95 -11.57 -19.91
C ILE A 115 17.07 -11.45 -21.43
N GLU A 116 17.30 -12.55 -22.14
CA GLU A 116 17.31 -12.58 -23.61
C GLU A 116 15.95 -12.14 -24.17
N ASN A 117 14.84 -12.68 -23.65
CA ASN A 117 13.50 -12.30 -24.06
C ASN A 117 13.18 -10.83 -23.77
N TYR A 118 13.63 -10.30 -22.63
CA TYR A 118 13.40 -8.91 -22.26
C TYR A 118 14.22 -7.93 -23.13
N THR A 119 15.47 -8.29 -23.42
CA THR A 119 16.42 -7.39 -24.10
C THR A 119 16.48 -7.58 -25.61
N GLY A 120 16.04 -8.73 -26.12
CA GLY A 120 16.19 -9.15 -27.51
C GLY A 120 17.62 -9.47 -27.91
N MET A 121 18.57 -9.55 -26.97
CA MET A 121 20.00 -9.83 -27.20
C MET A 121 20.37 -11.23 -26.72
N VAL A 122 21.40 -11.81 -27.32
CA VAL A 122 22.00 -13.08 -26.85
C VAL A 122 22.87 -12.80 -25.64
N VAL A 123 22.69 -13.55 -24.55
CA VAL A 123 23.43 -13.35 -23.30
C VAL A 123 24.73 -14.13 -23.34
N LYS A 124 25.84 -13.43 -23.04
CA LYS A 124 27.14 -14.01 -22.76
C LYS A 124 27.42 -13.91 -21.26
N PRO A 125 27.20 -14.99 -20.50
CA PRO A 125 27.31 -14.96 -19.04
C PRO A 125 28.76 -14.87 -18.58
N SER A 126 28.99 -14.18 -17.47
CA SER A 126 30.28 -14.07 -16.79
C SER A 126 30.08 -14.20 -15.29
N LEU A 127 30.93 -14.97 -14.61
CA LEU A 127 30.75 -15.31 -13.20
C LEU A 127 31.21 -14.16 -12.30
N VAL A 128 30.36 -13.79 -11.35
CA VAL A 128 30.64 -12.77 -10.32
C VAL A 128 30.15 -13.24 -8.96
N GLY A 129 30.83 -12.83 -7.89
CA GLY A 129 30.39 -13.10 -6.53
C GLY A 129 29.03 -12.50 -6.19
N HIS A 130 28.23 -13.20 -5.39
CA HIS A 130 26.88 -12.75 -5.03
C HIS A 130 26.89 -11.42 -4.26
N LYS A 131 27.94 -11.17 -3.45
CA LYS A 131 28.10 -9.90 -2.74
C LYS A 131 28.45 -8.76 -3.69
N ASP A 132 29.35 -9.01 -4.63
CA ASP A 132 29.85 -8.01 -5.56
C ASP A 132 28.75 -7.55 -6.51
N ILE A 133 27.95 -8.49 -7.03
CA ILE A 133 26.83 -8.15 -7.91
C ILE A 133 25.76 -7.34 -7.18
N ALA A 134 25.42 -7.70 -5.93
CA ALA A 134 24.44 -6.96 -5.14
C ALA A 134 24.89 -5.53 -4.85
N LYS A 135 26.19 -5.34 -4.57
CA LYS A 135 26.82 -4.02 -4.40
C LYS A 135 26.79 -3.24 -5.71
N ALA A 136 27.19 -3.87 -6.82
CA ALA A 136 27.27 -3.23 -8.13
C ALA A 136 25.89 -2.80 -8.66
N ILE A 137 24.86 -3.62 -8.50
CA ILE A 137 23.47 -3.26 -8.86
C ILE A 137 23.02 -2.02 -8.07
N LYS A 138 23.46 -1.86 -6.82
CA LYS A 138 23.12 -0.67 -6.02
C LYS A 138 23.85 0.58 -6.49
N LEU A 139 25.09 0.45 -6.94
CA LEU A 139 25.95 1.56 -7.35
C LEU A 139 25.63 2.04 -8.77
N TYR A 140 25.52 1.10 -9.72
CA TYR A 140 25.49 1.41 -11.14
C TYR A 140 24.08 1.54 -11.72
N ILE A 141 23.11 0.75 -11.26
CA ILE A 141 21.75 0.77 -11.83
C ILE A 141 20.86 1.75 -11.04
N PRO A 142 20.37 2.82 -11.68
CA PRO A 142 19.54 3.80 -11.01
C PRO A 142 18.19 3.17 -10.66
N PHE A 143 17.54 3.72 -9.64
CA PHE A 143 16.15 3.37 -9.35
C PHE A 143 15.26 3.87 -10.50
N SER A 144 14.50 2.98 -11.12
CA SER A 144 13.59 3.33 -12.22
C SER A 144 12.15 3.39 -11.73
N PHE A 145 11.38 4.37 -12.22
CA PHE A 145 9.94 4.48 -11.92
C PHE A 145 9.16 3.23 -12.38
N LYS A 146 9.67 2.46 -13.35
CA LYS A 146 9.11 1.15 -13.73
C LYS A 146 9.09 0.14 -12.57
N GLU A 147 9.98 0.27 -11.58
CA GLU A 147 9.98 -0.56 -10.37
C GLU A 147 8.74 -0.34 -9.49
N PHE A 148 8.10 0.82 -9.61
CA PHE A 148 6.87 1.14 -8.87
C PHE A 148 5.66 0.35 -9.37
N PHE A 149 5.63 0.02 -10.66
CA PHE A 149 4.52 -0.69 -11.30
C PHE A 149 4.71 -2.22 -11.37
N HIS A 150 5.83 -2.76 -10.88
CA HIS A 150 6.08 -4.21 -10.84
C HIS A 150 5.70 -4.81 -9.48
N LEU A 151 4.93 -5.90 -9.50
CA LEU A 151 4.17 -6.51 -8.39
C LEU A 151 4.93 -6.91 -7.10
N LEU A 152 6.26 -6.74 -7.02
CA LEU A 152 7.08 -7.32 -5.94
C LEU A 152 7.47 -6.33 -4.82
N THR A 153 7.24 -5.03 -4.97
CA THR A 153 7.45 -4.03 -3.90
C THR A 153 6.18 -3.65 -3.14
N PHE A 154 5.06 -4.32 -3.49
CA PHE A 154 3.72 -3.79 -3.27
C PHE A 154 3.17 -4.02 -1.85
N ASN A 155 3.64 -4.99 -1.05
CA ASN A 155 2.95 -5.33 0.21
C ASN A 155 2.81 -4.19 1.22
N ARG A 156 3.78 -3.28 1.31
CA ARG A 156 3.67 -2.09 2.19
C ARG A 156 2.91 -0.95 1.51
N ALA A 157 3.12 -0.75 0.21
CA ALA A 157 2.48 0.31 -0.56
C ALA A 157 0.97 0.06 -0.76
N ILE A 158 0.52 -1.18 -1.09
CA ILE A 158 -0.92 -1.54 -1.16
C ILE A 158 -1.57 -1.25 0.17
N LYS A 159 -1.01 -1.78 1.26
CA LYS A 159 -1.60 -1.60 2.59
C LYS A 159 -1.75 -0.13 2.93
N PHE A 160 -0.76 0.70 2.59
CA PHE A 160 -0.84 2.13 2.80
C PHE A 160 -1.94 2.78 1.94
N THR A 161 -1.97 2.52 0.62
CA THR A 161 -2.95 3.15 -0.27
C THR A 161 -4.39 2.70 0.01
N THR A 162 -4.60 1.41 0.32
CA THR A 162 -5.92 0.90 0.69
C THR A 162 -6.38 1.46 2.02
N THR A 163 -5.50 1.58 3.02
CA THR A 163 -5.84 2.18 4.32
C THR A 163 -6.25 3.64 4.15
N VAL A 164 -5.49 4.41 3.36
CA VAL A 164 -5.81 5.82 3.08
C VAL A 164 -7.14 5.96 2.33
N ALA A 165 -7.41 5.13 1.33
CA ALA A 165 -8.67 5.15 0.58
C ALA A 165 -9.88 4.83 1.49
N VAL A 166 -9.75 3.85 2.39
CA VAL A 166 -10.81 3.51 3.36
C VAL A 166 -11.06 4.67 4.32
N ILE A 167 -10.01 5.32 4.83
CA ILE A 167 -10.15 6.51 5.70
C ILE A 167 -10.91 7.62 4.96
N LEU A 168 -10.53 7.92 3.71
CA LEU A 168 -11.22 8.94 2.91
C LEU A 168 -12.69 8.63 2.71
N LEU A 169 -13.04 7.38 2.36
CA LEU A 169 -14.43 6.96 2.22
C LEU A 169 -15.23 7.10 3.51
N LEU A 170 -14.66 6.68 4.65
CA LEU A 170 -15.30 6.81 5.95
C LEU A 170 -15.51 8.27 6.34
N THR A 171 -14.51 9.12 6.12
CA THR A 171 -14.65 10.57 6.39
C THR A 171 -15.70 11.22 5.52
N SER A 172 -15.73 10.92 4.22
CA SER A 172 -16.72 11.46 3.29
C SER A 172 -18.14 10.99 3.64
N SER A 173 -18.30 9.72 4.03
CA SER A 173 -19.58 9.17 4.49
C SER A 173 -20.06 9.85 5.77
N PHE A 174 -19.15 10.06 6.74
CA PHE A 174 -19.45 10.80 7.96
C PHE A 174 -19.88 12.25 7.68
N PHE A 175 -19.15 12.96 6.81
CA PHE A 175 -19.52 14.32 6.41
C PHE A 175 -20.88 14.36 5.71
N LEU A 176 -21.18 13.41 4.82
CA LEU A 176 -22.47 13.34 4.14
C LEU A 176 -23.61 13.05 5.12
N ALA A 177 -23.40 12.13 6.06
CA ALA A 177 -24.38 11.83 7.10
C ALA A 177 -24.65 13.06 7.99
N ASN A 178 -23.60 13.77 8.39
CA ASN A 178 -23.74 14.99 9.19
C ASN A 178 -24.43 16.12 8.40
N TYR A 179 -24.13 16.26 7.11
CA TYR A 179 -24.79 17.22 6.22
C TYR A 179 -26.29 16.93 6.09
N ILE A 180 -26.66 15.67 5.81
CA ILE A 180 -28.07 15.25 5.72
C ILE A 180 -28.78 15.45 7.06
N TYR A 181 -28.11 15.16 8.18
CA TYR A 181 -28.67 15.37 9.51
C TYR A 181 -28.96 16.86 9.78
N GLN A 182 -28.01 17.75 9.47
CA GLN A 182 -28.19 19.19 9.64
C GLN A 182 -29.26 19.76 8.71
N GLU A 183 -29.34 19.31 7.46
CA GLU A 183 -30.41 19.75 6.55
C GLU A 183 -31.79 19.33 7.08
N LYS A 184 -31.91 18.11 7.62
CA LYS A 184 -33.20 17.56 8.06
C LYS A 184 -33.67 18.08 9.41
N TYR A 185 -32.77 18.20 10.39
CA TYR A 185 -33.13 18.50 11.78
C TYR A 185 -32.67 19.88 12.26
N GLY A 186 -31.69 20.47 11.58
CA GLY A 186 -31.10 21.75 11.95
C GLY A 186 -30.29 21.69 13.24
N THR A 187 -30.23 22.81 13.94
CA THR A 187 -29.42 22.99 15.15
C THR A 187 -30.28 23.02 16.41
N ILE A 188 -29.80 22.41 17.49
CA ILE A 188 -30.44 22.41 18.81
C ILE A 188 -29.49 23.08 19.80
N SER A 189 -29.96 24.14 20.43
CA SER A 189 -29.22 24.86 21.47
C SER A 189 -29.94 24.68 22.81
N VAL A 190 -29.29 24.02 23.77
CA VAL A 190 -29.83 23.80 25.12
C VAL A 190 -29.13 24.78 26.06
N THR A 191 -29.90 25.65 26.69
CA THR A 191 -29.44 26.56 27.75
C THR A 191 -30.03 26.13 29.09
N GLN A 192 -29.66 26.82 30.18
CA GLN A 192 -30.28 26.58 31.48
C GLN A 192 -31.79 26.81 31.42
N ASP A 193 -32.26 27.88 30.79
CA ASP A 193 -33.67 28.28 30.87
C ASP A 193 -34.53 27.84 29.69
N SER A 194 -33.92 27.53 28.54
CA SER A 194 -34.66 27.16 27.32
C SER A 194 -33.93 26.18 26.41
N THR A 195 -34.70 25.48 25.58
CA THR A 195 -34.19 24.67 24.47
C THR A 195 -34.69 25.27 23.15
N VAL A 196 -33.77 25.64 22.27
CA VAL A 196 -34.08 26.26 20.98
C VAL A 196 -33.75 25.31 19.85
N TYR A 197 -34.75 24.97 19.04
CA TYR A 197 -34.63 24.22 17.80
C TYR A 197 -34.64 25.21 16.64
N LYS A 198 -33.67 25.16 15.74
CA LYS A 198 -33.58 26.06 14.58
C LYS A 198 -33.36 25.28 13.30
N ASN A 199 -34.25 25.43 12.33
CA ASN A 199 -34.06 24.94 10.97
C ASN A 199 -34.93 25.72 9.96
N HIS A 200 -34.54 25.73 8.68
CA HIS A 200 -35.32 26.33 7.58
C HIS A 200 -35.91 27.73 7.88
N ASP A 201 -35.10 28.64 8.41
CA ASP A 201 -35.50 30.01 8.82
C ASP A 201 -36.59 30.11 9.90
N LEU A 202 -36.86 28.99 10.58
CA LEU A 202 -37.73 28.89 11.73
C LEU A 202 -36.93 28.51 12.98
N MET A 203 -37.44 28.95 14.13
CA MET A 203 -36.94 28.67 15.46
C MET A 203 -38.12 28.34 16.37
N LEU A 204 -38.04 27.22 17.09
CA LEU A 204 -38.94 26.86 18.17
C LEU A 204 -38.15 26.89 19.48
N GLY A 205 -38.50 27.83 20.35
CA GLY A 205 -37.96 27.92 21.71
C GLY A 205 -38.93 27.28 22.69
N VAL A 206 -38.43 26.42 23.59
CA VAL A 206 -39.19 25.84 24.69
C VAL A 206 -38.53 26.25 25.99
N GLU A 207 -39.19 27.11 26.75
CA GLU A 207 -38.74 27.53 28.07
C GLU A 207 -39.04 26.47 29.13
N ARG A 208 -38.28 26.48 30.23
CA ARG A 208 -38.60 25.68 31.43
C ARG A 208 -39.97 26.00 32.02
N SER A 209 -40.47 27.22 31.81
CA SER A 209 -41.81 27.67 32.22
C SER A 209 -42.94 26.91 31.52
N GLY A 210 -42.63 26.13 30.46
CA GLY A 210 -43.60 25.46 29.59
C GLY A 210 -44.06 26.31 28.41
N LYS A 211 -43.67 27.58 28.35
CA LYS A 211 -43.97 28.46 27.21
C LYS A 211 -43.18 28.05 25.97
N ILE A 212 -43.85 28.11 24.82
CA ILE A 212 -43.28 27.76 23.53
C ILE A 212 -43.33 28.97 22.61
N SER A 213 -42.18 29.38 22.07
CA SER A 213 -42.09 30.51 21.14
C SER A 213 -41.77 30.02 19.72
N LEU A 214 -42.61 30.37 18.75
CA LEU A 214 -42.33 30.20 17.32
C LEU A 214 -41.83 31.53 16.73
N LEU A 215 -40.60 31.50 16.25
CA LEU A 215 -39.88 32.61 15.66
C LEU A 215 -39.46 32.27 14.24
N GLY A 216 -39.54 33.18 13.28
CA GLY A 216 -38.96 32.98 11.95
C GLY A 216 -39.87 33.34 10.77
N ARG A 217 -39.42 33.05 9.56
CA ARG A 217 -40.19 33.32 8.33
C ARG A 217 -40.65 32.00 7.71
N ALA A 218 -41.96 31.81 7.58
CA ALA A 218 -42.46 30.70 6.77
C ALA A 218 -42.29 31.03 5.28
N ALA A 219 -41.99 30.01 4.48
CA ALA A 219 -41.59 30.17 3.09
C ALA A 219 -42.60 30.92 2.20
N ARG A 220 -43.90 30.86 2.54
CA ARG A 220 -45.00 31.50 1.80
C ARG A 220 -45.77 32.53 2.64
N ALA A 221 -45.27 32.91 3.81
CA ALA A 221 -45.87 33.97 4.62
C ALA A 221 -45.37 35.34 4.19
N GLU A 222 -46.24 36.35 4.22
CA GLU A 222 -45.87 37.75 3.94
C GLU A 222 -45.08 38.41 5.08
N GLY A 223 -44.90 37.75 6.24
CA GLY A 223 -44.32 38.34 7.44
C GLY A 223 -43.51 37.38 8.32
N TYR A 224 -42.97 37.94 9.40
CA TYR A 224 -42.19 37.22 10.42
C TYR A 224 -43.12 36.74 11.54
N TYR A 225 -43.04 35.46 11.90
CA TYR A 225 -43.70 34.92 13.08
C TYR A 225 -42.89 35.22 14.32
N SER A 226 -43.55 35.78 15.33
CA SER A 226 -43.01 35.98 16.68
C SER A 226 -44.14 35.77 17.68
N VAL A 227 -44.54 34.51 17.85
CA VAL A 227 -45.72 34.13 18.65
C VAL A 227 -45.29 33.22 19.79
N THR A 228 -45.83 33.46 20.98
CA THR A 228 -45.62 32.62 22.17
C THR A 228 -46.91 31.95 22.56
N PHE A 229 -46.83 30.68 22.92
CA PHE A 229 -47.93 29.80 23.26
C PHE A 229 -47.75 29.25 24.67
N ASP A 230 -48.82 29.25 25.46
CA ASP A 230 -48.80 28.69 26.82
C ASP A 230 -48.99 27.17 26.84
N LYS A 231 -49.56 26.59 25.77
CA LYS A 231 -49.86 25.16 25.66
C LYS A 231 -49.50 24.60 24.28
N MET A 232 -49.11 23.33 24.25
CA MET A 232 -48.73 22.63 23.02
C MET A 232 -49.88 22.56 22.01
N GLU A 233 -51.11 22.34 22.49
CA GLU A 233 -52.30 22.23 21.63
C GLU A 233 -52.52 23.52 20.83
N THR A 234 -52.32 24.67 21.46
CA THR A 234 -52.47 25.99 20.80
C THR A 234 -51.42 26.23 19.71
N LEU A 235 -50.20 25.70 19.89
CA LEU A 235 -49.17 25.72 18.85
C LEU A 235 -49.56 24.81 17.67
N LYS A 236 -50.05 23.60 17.94
CA LYS A 236 -50.50 22.65 16.90
C LYS A 236 -51.64 23.23 16.08
N GLU A 237 -52.64 23.81 16.73
CA GLU A 237 -53.76 24.48 16.06
C GLU A 237 -53.28 25.66 15.20
N PHE A 238 -52.34 26.47 15.70
CA PHE A 238 -51.76 27.58 14.95
C PHE A 238 -51.03 27.10 13.68
N ILE A 239 -50.21 26.05 13.81
CA ILE A 239 -49.48 25.48 12.66
C ILE A 239 -50.45 24.90 11.64
N GLU A 240 -51.50 24.20 12.06
CA GLU A 240 -52.48 23.60 11.14
C GLU A 240 -53.32 24.67 10.43
N GLN A 241 -53.73 25.72 11.15
CA GLN A 241 -54.43 26.87 10.55
C GLN A 241 -53.58 27.59 9.50
N LYS A 242 -52.26 27.67 9.72
CA LYS A 242 -51.29 28.35 8.84
C LYS A 242 -50.50 27.40 7.93
N LYS A 243 -50.93 26.15 7.77
CA LYS A 243 -50.22 25.09 7.02
C LYS A 243 -49.77 25.52 5.62
N LYS A 244 -50.60 26.27 4.90
CA LYS A 244 -50.30 26.78 3.55
C LYS A 244 -49.08 27.72 3.51
N ASN A 245 -48.73 28.34 4.63
CA ASN A 245 -47.65 29.31 4.71
C ASN A 245 -46.27 28.64 4.81
N PHE A 246 -46.20 27.37 5.23
CA PHE A 246 -44.96 26.63 5.43
C PHE A 246 -44.57 25.83 4.18
N SER A 247 -43.28 25.73 3.89
CA SER A 247 -42.78 24.76 2.89
C SER A 247 -42.89 23.33 3.42
N ASP A 248 -42.83 22.34 2.53
CA ASP A 248 -42.88 20.92 2.92
C ASP A 248 -41.76 20.58 3.91
N LYS A 249 -40.56 21.13 3.71
CA LYS A 249 -39.42 20.98 4.61
C LYS A 249 -39.68 21.62 5.99
N GLN A 250 -40.26 22.82 6.03
CA GLN A 250 -40.63 23.49 7.28
C GLN A 250 -41.72 22.73 8.05
N ALA A 251 -42.74 22.21 7.35
CA ALA A 251 -43.82 21.44 7.96
C ALA A 251 -43.30 20.12 8.56
N VAL A 252 -42.49 19.36 7.82
CA VAL A 252 -41.87 18.12 8.30
C VAL A 252 -40.96 18.38 9.51
N TRP A 253 -40.17 19.45 9.47
CA TRP A 253 -39.32 19.83 10.60
C TRP A 253 -40.14 20.22 11.84
N LEU A 254 -41.17 21.06 11.69
CA LEU A 254 -42.06 21.47 12.79
C LEU A 254 -42.73 20.25 13.45
N GLN A 255 -43.26 19.34 12.64
CA GLN A 255 -43.86 18.10 13.12
C GLN A 255 -42.85 17.25 13.91
N TRP A 256 -41.63 17.09 13.37
CA TRP A 256 -40.57 16.34 14.05
C TRP A 256 -40.19 16.94 15.41
N VAL A 257 -40.04 18.27 15.51
CA VAL A 257 -39.72 18.95 16.78
C VAL A 257 -40.82 18.70 17.82
N ILE A 258 -42.08 18.83 17.41
CA ILE A 258 -43.25 18.67 18.28
C ILE A 258 -43.35 17.23 18.81
N GLU A 259 -43.30 16.23 17.92
CA GLU A 259 -43.49 14.81 18.25
C GLU A 259 -42.31 14.20 19.03
N ASN A 260 -41.07 14.46 18.63
CA ASN A 260 -39.93 13.69 19.14
C ASN A 260 -39.20 14.33 20.33
N LYS A 261 -39.36 15.64 20.55
CA LYS A 261 -38.48 16.37 21.46
C LYS A 261 -39.17 17.25 22.49
N ILE A 262 -40.42 17.65 22.25
CA ILE A 262 -41.22 18.38 23.24
C ILE A 262 -42.16 17.43 24.01
N GLU A 263 -42.80 16.47 23.34
CA GLU A 263 -43.68 15.49 24.01
C GLU A 263 -42.93 14.54 24.96
N GLN A 264 -41.71 14.09 24.63
CA GLN A 264 -40.92 13.24 25.53
C GLN A 264 -40.45 13.96 26.81
N LYS A 265 -40.28 15.29 26.77
CA LYS A 265 -39.86 16.09 27.93
C LYS A 265 -41.01 16.31 28.92
N ASN A 266 -42.25 16.39 28.42
CA ASN A 266 -43.45 16.51 29.27
C ASN A 266 -43.88 15.16 29.88
N ASN A 267 -43.66 14.04 29.18
CA ASN A 267 -43.99 12.70 29.69
C ASN A 267 -42.94 12.09 30.64
N SER A 268 -41.80 12.75 30.85
CA SER A 268 -40.73 12.30 31.76
C SER A 268 -40.69 13.06 33.09
N HIS A 269 -41.64 13.95 33.35
CA HIS A 269 -41.83 14.69 34.61
C HIS A 269 -43.25 14.52 35.20
N GLY A 270 -43.97 13.46 34.80
CA GLY A 270 -45.23 13.04 35.39
C GLY A 270 -45.04 11.94 36.42
#